data_AF-A0A662X4G9-F1
#
_entry.id   AF-A0A662X4G9-F1
#
_cell.length_a   1.000
_cell.length_b   1.000
_cell.length_c   1.000
_cell.angle_alpha   90.00
_cell.angle_beta   90.00
_cell.angle_gamma   90.00
#
_symmetry.space_group_name_H-M   'P 1'
#
loop_
_entity.id
_entity.type
_entity.pdbx_description
1 polymer ?
#
loop_
_entity_poly.entity_id
_entity_poly.type
_entity_poly.pdbx_seq_one_letter_code
_entity_poly.pdbx_strand_id
1 'polypeptide(L)'
;MIGKPTARGGGARTLDTQSLVSMSSARTVDRERLRDKARQLQMKESLRLAMCARLQQQLRKNPKVAEEMASEVLRVLAQRGLPAAELSDTTLAEIVHELTARRQEQLSLAADTARKTAHQSPQQLDPSGLAANFRIPQERTSGRRSSKSNERSSNYSGRQLKGGSRGRGASVAGTSTSRVSGADEIYLTEAQLQQKSTGFYMPPRVSPKKERDNGIWEEIVKFSSVEEQLEAQRLKERKLRERREFKATLEDQVKQKRHATQQEREHSAEYHRQTLERLREAEDEERRKEQGRLEREQDLIVIQTQQRLTKQQQLERQRAVKKAQEQQAAEMLRLQKQADVAREQSRKEAEKRRVAQVLLENEAQLERKRQQQVRERELEVKLAGDYIAMEQRKDEARKQQLATMAENIQKKMKIFDDTAKATTAVKEREEDERVRRYQAEYIQQQAEDERKRRSDAEARSLAQQDYLRIQMQEKREREEARKCDLNKQADLWKQERVEAERRDRLANQQRAVRNRSQQEVLRQQMRDREQRSLQADQTTLEMQLNAQLLEKIHQQTSTAQNQAAGVISETQSRSREVSALLS
;
A
#
# COMPACT_ATOMS: atom_id res chain seq x y z
N MET A 1 36.79 27.02 -43.50
CA MET A 1 37.29 26.60 -44.83
C MET A 1 37.32 25.07 -44.84
N ILE A 2 36.40 24.42 -45.56
CA ILE A 2 36.64 23.72 -46.84
C ILE A 2 37.65 22.56 -46.63
N GLY A 3 37.38 21.29 -46.90
CA GLY A 3 36.28 20.65 -47.62
C GLY A 3 36.42 19.11 -47.64
N LYS A 4 35.42 18.43 -48.20
CA LYS A 4 35.49 17.04 -48.69
C LYS A 4 36.30 16.98 -50.00
N PRO A 5 36.85 15.83 -50.46
CA PRO A 5 36.10 14.80 -51.24
C PRO A 5 36.56 13.34 -50.97
N THR A 6 35.74 12.28 -50.98
CA THR A 6 35.17 11.43 -52.07
C THR A 6 36.11 10.86 -53.15
N ALA A 7 36.21 9.51 -53.14
CA ALA A 7 35.91 8.55 -54.23
C ALA A 7 37.05 7.82 -55.01
N ARG A 8 36.67 6.57 -55.40
CA ARG A 8 37.25 5.59 -56.36
C ARG A 8 38.49 4.84 -55.87
N GLY A 9 38.68 3.55 -56.13
CA GLY A 9 38.05 2.57 -57.02
C GLY A 9 39.14 1.59 -57.45
N GLY A 10 38.85 0.28 -57.56
CA GLY A 10 39.83 -0.70 -58.06
C GLY A 10 39.28 -2.12 -58.00
N GLY A 11 39.16 -2.75 -59.17
CA GLY A 11 38.88 -4.18 -59.31
C GLY A 11 40.12 -4.98 -59.72
N ALA A 12 39.87 -6.22 -60.13
CA ALA A 12 40.79 -7.29 -60.60
C ALA A 12 41.54 -8.05 -59.50
N ARG A 13 41.86 -9.35 -59.59
CA ARG A 13 41.47 -10.52 -60.40
C ARG A 13 42.11 -11.71 -59.68
N THR A 14 41.51 -12.90 -59.86
CA THR A 14 42.08 -14.26 -59.87
C THR A 14 42.87 -14.77 -58.65
N LEU A 15 42.41 -15.88 -58.05
CA LEU A 15 43.10 -17.18 -58.17
C LEU A 15 42.24 -18.33 -57.64
N ASP A 16 42.21 -19.38 -58.44
CA ASP A 16 41.60 -20.68 -58.20
C ASP A 16 42.13 -21.34 -56.93
N THR A 17 41.22 -21.91 -56.13
CA THR A 17 41.44 -23.20 -55.48
C THR A 17 40.11 -23.95 -55.42
N GLN A 18 39.98 -24.95 -56.29
CA GLN A 18 39.06 -26.06 -56.07
C GLN A 18 39.44 -26.73 -54.76
N SER A 19 38.52 -26.78 -53.80
CA SER A 19 38.65 -27.62 -52.61
C SER A 19 37.28 -28.20 -52.26
N LEU A 20 37.14 -29.49 -52.59
CA LEU A 20 36.33 -30.49 -51.88
C LEU A 20 34.96 -30.01 -51.39
N VAL A 21 33.96 -30.12 -52.28
CA VAL A 21 32.55 -30.18 -51.89
C VAL A 21 32.32 -31.50 -51.14
N SER A 22 32.58 -31.44 -49.84
CA SER A 22 32.18 -32.46 -48.88
C SER A 22 30.68 -32.41 -48.67
N MET A 23 30.07 -33.59 -48.86
CA MET A 23 28.73 -33.97 -48.47
C MET A 23 28.35 -33.45 -47.08
N SER A 24 27.56 -32.37 -47.04
CA SER A 24 26.78 -31.99 -45.87
C SER A 24 25.52 -31.26 -46.32
N SER A 25 24.56 -32.02 -46.86
CA SER A 25 23.18 -31.55 -46.99
C SER A 25 22.54 -31.54 -45.59
N ALA A 26 22.99 -30.60 -44.77
CA ALA A 26 22.28 -30.18 -43.58
C ALA A 26 21.07 -29.37 -44.03
N ARG A 27 19.89 -29.77 -43.56
CA ARG A 27 18.62 -29.04 -43.72
C ARG A 27 18.75 -27.65 -43.10
N THR A 28 19.28 -26.70 -43.85
CA THR A 28 19.21 -25.28 -43.49
C THR A 28 17.81 -24.80 -43.87
N VAL A 29 17.08 -24.30 -42.88
CA VAL A 29 15.83 -23.60 -43.10
C VAL A 29 16.15 -22.38 -43.98
N ASP A 30 15.61 -22.36 -45.20
CA ASP A 30 15.83 -21.26 -46.15
C ASP A 30 15.58 -19.91 -45.49
N ARG A 31 16.68 -19.18 -45.25
CA ARG A 31 16.68 -17.88 -44.58
C ARG A 31 15.84 -16.85 -45.34
N GLU A 32 15.68 -17.03 -46.66
CA GLU A 32 14.77 -16.25 -47.50
C GLU A 32 13.30 -16.58 -47.23
N ARG A 33 12.92 -17.85 -47.11
CA ARG A 33 11.53 -18.25 -46.77
C ARG A 33 11.10 -17.72 -45.40
N LEU A 34 12.02 -17.65 -44.42
CA LEU A 34 11.74 -17.05 -43.12
C LEU A 34 11.54 -15.53 -43.21
N ARG A 35 12.34 -14.83 -44.02
CA ARG A 35 12.17 -13.38 -44.27
C ARG A 35 10.85 -13.08 -44.97
N ASP A 36 10.47 -13.89 -45.95
CA ASP A 36 9.19 -13.71 -46.66
C ASP A 36 8.01 -14.02 -45.76
N LYS A 37 8.10 -15.06 -44.92
CA LYS A 37 7.08 -15.35 -43.90
C LYS A 37 6.97 -14.21 -42.88
N ALA A 38 8.08 -13.60 -42.46
CA ALA A 38 8.07 -12.44 -41.56
C ALA A 38 7.41 -11.21 -42.22
N ARG A 39 7.72 -10.94 -43.49
CA ARG A 39 7.07 -9.87 -44.28
C ARG A 39 5.57 -10.12 -44.43
N GLN A 40 5.16 -11.36 -44.70
CA GLN A 40 3.75 -11.73 -44.79
C GLN A 40 3.01 -11.56 -43.46
N LEU A 41 3.65 -11.90 -42.33
CA LEU A 41 3.06 -11.68 -41.01
C LEU A 41 2.90 -10.20 -40.70
N GLN A 42 3.91 -9.38 -41.00
CA GLN A 42 3.83 -7.92 -40.86
C GLN A 42 2.72 -7.31 -41.73
N MET A 43 2.55 -7.79 -42.97
CA MET A 43 1.45 -7.33 -43.83
C MET A 43 0.07 -7.75 -43.32
N LYS A 44 -0.06 -8.95 -42.74
CA LYS A 44 -1.32 -9.38 -42.11
C LYS A 44 -1.64 -8.54 -40.88
N GLU A 45 -0.63 -8.16 -40.11
CA GLU A 45 -0.80 -7.32 -38.93
C GLU A 45 -1.12 -5.87 -39.28
N SER A 46 -0.47 -5.29 -40.30
CA SER A 46 -0.81 -3.95 -40.79
C SER A 46 -2.24 -3.89 -41.33
N LEU A 47 -2.69 -4.94 -42.03
CA LEU A 47 -4.07 -5.06 -42.49
C LEU A 47 -5.07 -5.18 -41.32
N ARG A 48 -4.73 -5.94 -40.28
CA ARG A 48 -5.52 -6.06 -39.04
C ARG A 48 -5.67 -4.71 -38.33
N LEU A 49 -4.58 -3.96 -38.21
CA LEU A 49 -4.58 -2.62 -37.59
C LEU A 49 -5.38 -1.61 -38.41
N ALA A 50 -5.25 -1.63 -39.73
CA ALA A 50 -6.05 -0.79 -40.63
C ALA A 50 -7.55 -1.09 -40.51
N MET A 51 -7.92 -2.38 -40.46
CA MET A 51 -9.31 -2.80 -40.26
C MET A 51 -9.84 -2.39 -38.88
N CYS A 52 -9.03 -2.54 -37.83
CA CYS A 52 -9.38 -2.11 -36.48
C CYS A 52 -9.63 -0.59 -36.42
N ALA A 53 -8.76 0.22 -37.02
CA ALA A 53 -8.95 1.67 -37.11
C ALA A 53 -10.24 2.03 -37.86
N ARG A 54 -10.53 1.34 -38.97
CA ARG A 54 -11.75 1.55 -39.76
C ARG A 54 -13.02 1.19 -38.98
N LEU A 55 -13.02 0.11 -38.20
CA LEU A 55 -14.13 -0.27 -37.30
C LEU A 55 -14.36 0.73 -36.17
N GLN A 56 -13.28 1.33 -35.64
CA GLN A 56 -13.39 2.38 -34.61
C GLN A 56 -13.94 3.69 -35.19
N GLN A 57 -13.51 4.08 -36.39
CA GLN A 57 -13.92 5.34 -37.03
C GLN A 57 -15.34 5.28 -37.61
N GLN A 58 -15.65 4.24 -38.39
CA GLN A 58 -16.92 4.16 -39.13
C GLN A 58 -18.06 3.56 -38.31
N LEU A 59 -17.78 2.55 -37.48
CA LEU A 59 -18.81 1.83 -36.71
C LEU A 59 -18.78 2.14 -35.21
N ARG A 60 -17.94 3.09 -34.79
CA ARG A 60 -17.79 3.58 -33.40
C ARG A 60 -17.64 2.44 -32.38
N LYS A 61 -16.94 1.37 -32.76
CA LYS A 61 -16.71 0.21 -31.89
C LYS A 61 -15.59 0.50 -30.90
N ASN A 62 -15.74 0.03 -29.66
CA ASN A 62 -14.70 0.15 -28.64
C ASN A 62 -13.40 -0.55 -29.11
N PRO A 63 -12.21 -0.03 -28.77
CA PRO A 63 -10.94 -0.50 -29.33
C PRO A 63 -10.68 -2.00 -29.11
N LYS A 64 -11.04 -2.55 -27.94
CA LYS A 64 -10.93 -3.99 -27.66
C LYS A 64 -11.87 -4.83 -28.53
N VAL A 65 -13.11 -4.36 -28.74
CA VAL A 65 -14.11 -5.03 -29.57
C VAL A 65 -13.71 -4.93 -31.05
N ALA A 66 -13.16 -3.79 -31.47
CA ALA A 66 -12.68 -3.57 -32.83
C ALA A 66 -11.49 -4.48 -33.18
N GLU A 67 -10.59 -4.79 -32.23
CA GLU A 67 -9.47 -5.72 -32.47
C GLU A 67 -9.95 -7.18 -32.65
N GLU A 68 -10.87 -7.63 -31.80
CA GLU A 68 -11.49 -8.96 -31.92
C GLU A 68 -12.27 -9.07 -33.24
N MET A 69 -13.11 -8.08 -33.54
CA MET A 69 -13.90 -8.09 -34.77
C MET A 69 -13.04 -7.90 -36.03
N ALA A 70 -11.94 -7.15 -36.00
CA ALA A 70 -11.06 -7.00 -37.15
C ALA A 70 -10.48 -8.36 -37.60
N SER A 71 -10.16 -9.22 -36.64
CA SER A 71 -9.64 -10.56 -36.90
C SER A 71 -10.72 -11.48 -37.49
N GLU A 72 -11.95 -11.37 -36.98
CA GLU A 72 -13.09 -12.14 -37.50
C GLU A 72 -13.57 -11.66 -38.86
N VAL A 73 -13.62 -10.34 -39.09
CA VAL A 73 -13.95 -9.72 -40.38
C VAL A 73 -12.96 -10.16 -41.44
N LEU A 74 -11.64 -10.07 -41.18
CA LEU A 74 -10.62 -10.52 -42.13
C LEU A 74 -10.71 -12.03 -42.42
N ARG A 75 -11.12 -12.84 -41.44
CA ARG A 75 -11.40 -14.27 -41.65
C ARG A 75 -12.61 -14.51 -42.54
N VAL A 76 -13.70 -13.78 -42.33
CA VAL A 76 -14.92 -13.87 -43.18
C VAL A 76 -14.61 -13.42 -44.61
N LEU A 77 -13.78 -12.39 -44.78
CA LEU A 77 -13.37 -11.91 -46.10
C LEU A 77 -12.48 -12.92 -46.83
N ALA A 78 -11.53 -13.55 -46.12
CA ALA A 78 -10.75 -14.64 -46.67
C ALA A 78 -11.62 -15.84 -47.08
N GLN A 79 -12.68 -16.14 -46.32
CA GLN A 79 -13.65 -17.19 -46.65
C GLN A 79 -14.55 -16.84 -47.83
N ARG A 80 -14.90 -15.56 -47.99
CA ARG A 80 -15.72 -15.04 -49.12
C ARG A 80 -14.88 -14.74 -50.37
N GLY A 81 -13.55 -14.87 -50.30
CA GLY A 81 -12.65 -14.58 -51.41
C GLY A 81 -12.56 -13.10 -51.78
N LEU A 82 -13.01 -12.19 -50.89
CA LEU A 82 -13.03 -10.75 -51.17
C LEU A 82 -11.73 -10.09 -50.71
N PRO A 83 -11.02 -9.34 -51.57
CA PRO A 83 -9.81 -8.63 -51.17
C PRO A 83 -10.15 -7.51 -50.18
N ALA A 84 -9.36 -7.41 -49.11
CA ALA A 84 -9.59 -6.44 -48.03
C ALA A 84 -9.54 -4.96 -48.49
N ALA A 85 -8.94 -4.71 -49.66
CA ALA A 85 -8.81 -3.37 -50.25
C ALA A 85 -10.11 -2.87 -50.94
N GLU A 86 -11.01 -3.77 -51.35
CA GLU A 86 -12.22 -3.42 -52.13
C GLU A 86 -13.50 -3.41 -51.29
N LEU A 87 -13.40 -3.53 -49.97
CA LEU A 87 -14.56 -3.43 -49.09
C LEU A 87 -15.11 -2.01 -49.04
N SER A 88 -16.37 -1.87 -49.42
CA SER A 88 -17.20 -0.69 -49.11
C SER A 88 -17.57 -0.64 -47.62
N ASP A 89 -17.83 0.56 -47.09
CA ASP A 89 -18.22 0.73 -45.69
C ASP A 89 -19.58 0.10 -45.36
N THR A 90 -20.48 -0.01 -46.35
CA THR A 90 -21.79 -0.67 -46.21
C THR A 90 -21.65 -2.18 -46.01
N THR A 91 -20.89 -2.86 -46.86
CA THR A 91 -20.63 -4.31 -46.73
C THR A 91 -19.85 -4.63 -45.45
N LEU A 92 -18.97 -3.73 -45.00
CA LEU A 92 -18.29 -3.86 -43.71
C LEU A 92 -19.29 -3.78 -42.54
N ALA A 93 -20.25 -2.86 -42.60
CA ALA A 93 -21.29 -2.71 -41.57
C ALA A 93 -22.20 -3.95 -41.48
N GLU A 94 -22.57 -4.53 -42.62
CA GLU A 94 -23.37 -5.76 -42.72
C GLU A 94 -22.65 -6.96 -42.10
N ILE A 95 -21.39 -7.20 -42.47
CA ILE A 95 -20.58 -8.29 -41.89
C ILE A 95 -20.45 -8.14 -40.38
N VAL A 96 -20.26 -6.92 -39.90
CA VAL A 96 -20.15 -6.63 -38.47
C VAL A 96 -21.49 -6.83 -37.75
N HIS A 97 -22.62 -6.47 -38.36
CA HIS A 97 -23.94 -6.73 -37.81
C HIS A 97 -24.22 -8.23 -37.74
N GLU A 98 -23.89 -8.98 -38.78
CA GLU A 98 -24.03 -10.44 -38.82
C GLU A 98 -23.20 -11.11 -37.71
N LEU A 99 -21.93 -10.70 -37.53
CA LEU A 99 -21.07 -11.21 -36.46
C LEU A 99 -21.59 -10.83 -35.06
N THR A 100 -22.09 -9.61 -34.90
CA THR A 100 -22.65 -9.14 -33.62
C THR A 100 -23.93 -9.91 -33.26
N ALA A 101 -24.81 -10.14 -34.24
CA ALA A 101 -26.04 -10.91 -34.08
C ALA A 101 -25.73 -12.38 -33.71
N ARG A 102 -24.80 -13.03 -34.43
CA ARG A 102 -24.34 -14.40 -34.10
C ARG A 102 -23.74 -14.49 -32.69
N ARG A 103 -22.96 -13.50 -32.26
CA ARG A 103 -22.37 -13.48 -30.91
C ARG A 103 -23.44 -13.30 -29.83
N GLN A 104 -24.46 -12.48 -30.08
CA GLN A 104 -25.61 -12.35 -29.17
C GLN A 104 -26.43 -13.63 -29.09
N GLU A 105 -26.65 -14.30 -30.22
CA GLU A 105 -27.35 -15.59 -30.28
C GLU A 105 -26.59 -16.68 -29.48
N GLN A 106 -25.27 -16.78 -29.64
CA GLN A 106 -24.44 -17.71 -28.85
C GLN A 106 -24.49 -17.42 -27.35
N LEU A 107 -24.51 -16.15 -26.96
CA LEU A 107 -24.65 -15.75 -25.55
C LEU A 107 -26.05 -16.09 -25.01
N SER A 108 -27.10 -15.93 -25.82
CA SER A 108 -28.46 -16.31 -25.43
C SER A 108 -28.60 -17.82 -25.27
N LEU A 109 -28.05 -18.60 -26.21
CA LEU A 109 -28.01 -20.06 -26.13
C LEU A 109 -27.24 -20.52 -24.89
N ALA A 110 -26.07 -19.95 -24.61
CA ALA A 110 -25.30 -20.29 -23.42
C ALA A 110 -26.04 -19.94 -22.11
N ALA A 111 -26.78 -18.83 -22.09
CA ALA A 111 -27.63 -18.45 -20.96
C ALA A 111 -28.81 -19.42 -20.77
N ASP A 112 -29.41 -19.91 -21.85
CA ASP A 112 -30.49 -20.90 -21.80
C ASP A 112 -29.98 -22.29 -21.39
N THR A 113 -28.78 -22.69 -21.81
CA THR A 113 -28.15 -23.93 -21.33
C THR A 113 -27.86 -23.85 -19.83
N ALA A 114 -27.40 -22.68 -19.33
CA ALA A 114 -27.17 -22.44 -17.91
C ALA A 114 -28.47 -22.42 -17.07
N ARG A 115 -29.61 -22.04 -17.68
CA ARG A 115 -30.93 -22.10 -17.03
C ARG A 115 -31.52 -23.51 -17.03
N LYS A 116 -31.30 -24.30 -18.10
CA LYS A 116 -31.74 -25.71 -18.17
C LYS A 116 -30.99 -26.62 -17.19
N THR A 117 -29.71 -26.37 -16.93
CA THR A 117 -28.92 -27.13 -15.95
C THR A 117 -29.26 -26.78 -14.49
N ALA A 118 -29.94 -25.66 -14.23
CA ALA A 118 -30.38 -25.27 -12.89
C ALA A 118 -31.76 -25.86 -12.48
N HIS A 119 -32.54 -26.42 -13.42
CA HIS A 119 -33.89 -26.95 -13.17
C HIS A 119 -34.00 -28.48 -13.16
N GLN A 120 -32.89 -29.22 -13.25
CA GLN A 120 -32.89 -30.66 -12.96
C GLN A 120 -32.14 -30.94 -11.66
N SER A 121 -32.91 -31.22 -10.61
CA SER A 121 -32.45 -31.78 -9.34
C SER A 121 -33.55 -32.74 -8.82
N PRO A 122 -33.24 -33.72 -7.95
CA PRO A 122 -33.22 -35.14 -8.32
C PRO A 122 -34.24 -35.98 -7.52
N GLN A 123 -34.63 -37.14 -8.07
CA GLN A 123 -35.39 -38.16 -7.33
C GLN A 123 -34.46 -39.33 -6.93
N GLN A 124 -33.91 -39.21 -5.73
CA GLN A 124 -33.86 -40.20 -4.66
C GLN A 124 -33.49 -41.68 -4.97
N LEU A 125 -32.30 -42.11 -4.51
CA LEU A 125 -32.08 -43.26 -3.61
C LEU A 125 -30.69 -43.11 -2.92
N ASP A 126 -30.69 -43.29 -1.60
CA ASP A 126 -29.68 -43.07 -0.54
C ASP A 126 -28.39 -43.93 -0.58
N PRO A 127 -27.47 -43.90 0.42
CA PRO A 127 -26.82 -42.77 1.11
C PRO A 127 -25.29 -42.98 1.29
N SER A 128 -24.47 -41.92 1.31
CA SER A 128 -23.22 -41.80 2.11
C SER A 128 -22.44 -40.51 1.83
N GLY A 129 -22.05 -39.80 2.91
CA GLY A 129 -20.79 -39.03 2.96
C GLY A 129 -20.86 -37.53 2.66
N LEU A 130 -21.31 -36.75 3.65
CA LEU A 130 -21.45 -35.29 3.67
C LEU A 130 -20.15 -34.50 3.40
N ALA A 131 -20.21 -33.60 2.43
CA ALA A 131 -19.38 -32.39 2.35
C ALA A 131 -20.26 -31.17 2.66
N ALA A 132 -19.98 -30.47 3.76
CA ALA A 132 -20.75 -29.32 4.22
C ALA A 132 -20.04 -27.99 3.93
N ASN A 133 -20.73 -27.16 3.15
CA ASN A 133 -20.98 -25.73 3.35
C ASN A 133 -19.81 -24.72 3.38
N PHE A 134 -19.70 -23.92 2.32
CA PHE A 134 -19.57 -22.46 2.45
C PHE A 134 -20.59 -21.75 1.54
N ARG A 135 -21.61 -21.17 2.18
CA ARG A 135 -22.57 -20.23 1.60
C ARG A 135 -21.90 -18.86 1.44
N ILE A 136 -22.05 -18.25 0.25
CA ILE A 136 -21.83 -16.82 0.02
C ILE A 136 -23.21 -16.15 0.03
N PRO A 137 -23.46 -15.10 0.83
CA PRO A 137 -24.73 -14.38 0.80
C PRO A 137 -24.84 -13.47 -0.44
N GLN A 138 -25.99 -13.54 -1.08
CA GLN A 138 -26.43 -12.71 -2.19
C GLN A 138 -27.20 -11.51 -1.62
N GLU A 139 -26.68 -10.29 -1.75
CA GLU A 139 -27.44 -9.07 -1.47
C GLU A 139 -28.19 -8.58 -2.71
N ARG A 140 -29.47 -8.27 -2.49
CA ARG A 140 -30.42 -7.76 -3.47
C ARG A 140 -30.31 -6.24 -3.62
N THR A 141 -30.61 -5.81 -4.84
CA THR A 141 -30.77 -4.45 -5.38
C THR A 141 -31.78 -3.55 -4.65
N SER A 142 -31.54 -2.24 -4.57
CA SER A 142 -32.61 -1.20 -4.63
C SER A 142 -32.08 0.22 -4.97
N GLY A 143 -32.86 0.95 -5.78
CA GLY A 143 -32.95 2.44 -5.96
C GLY A 143 -31.68 3.23 -6.33
N ARG A 144 -31.46 3.74 -7.56
CA ARG A 144 -32.20 4.76 -8.36
C ARG A 144 -32.27 6.16 -7.72
N ARG A 145 -31.38 7.06 -8.17
CA ARG A 145 -31.51 8.53 -8.47
C ARG A 145 -30.13 8.97 -9.00
N SER A 146 -29.88 9.19 -10.29
CA SER A 146 -30.43 10.18 -11.23
C SER A 146 -30.43 11.61 -10.71
N SER A 147 -29.41 12.37 -11.13
CA SER A 147 -29.56 13.78 -11.52
C SER A 147 -28.40 14.20 -12.43
N LYS A 148 -28.71 14.25 -13.73
CA LYS A 148 -28.14 15.22 -14.67
C LYS A 148 -28.54 16.63 -14.21
N SER A 149 -27.67 17.63 -14.39
CA SER A 149 -28.04 18.90 -15.06
C SER A 149 -26.88 19.89 -15.14
N ASN A 150 -26.60 20.27 -16.39
CA ASN A 150 -26.31 21.62 -16.88
C ASN A 150 -25.09 22.40 -16.38
N GLU A 151 -24.11 22.47 -17.28
CA GLU A 151 -23.75 23.68 -18.04
C GLU A 151 -24.34 25.02 -17.55
N ARG A 152 -23.45 25.97 -17.27
CA ARG A 152 -23.55 27.34 -17.82
C ARG A 152 -22.20 28.04 -17.77
N SER A 153 -21.76 28.44 -18.96
CA SER A 153 -20.80 29.50 -19.24
C SER A 153 -21.17 30.83 -18.57
N SER A 154 -20.17 31.65 -18.24
CA SER A 154 -20.10 33.04 -18.74
C SER A 154 -18.78 33.71 -18.36
N ASN A 155 -18.23 34.40 -19.37
CA ASN A 155 -17.08 35.29 -19.38
C ASN A 155 -17.38 36.67 -18.75
N TYR A 156 -16.36 37.56 -18.84
CA TYR A 156 -16.22 38.98 -18.44
C TYR A 156 -15.61 39.18 -17.03
N SER A 157 -14.64 40.06 -16.76
CA SER A 157 -13.80 41.05 -17.49
C SER A 157 -12.58 41.32 -16.58
N GLY A 158 -11.37 41.68 -17.00
CA GLY A 158 -11.02 42.84 -17.83
C GLY A 158 -10.74 44.10 -16.99
N ARG A 159 -9.44 44.40 -16.81
CA ARG A 159 -8.78 45.74 -16.72
C ARG A 159 -8.82 46.65 -15.45
N GLN A 160 -7.59 47.08 -15.10
CA GLN A 160 -7.12 48.47 -14.77
C GLN A 160 -7.60 49.11 -13.43
N LEU A 161 -6.94 50.04 -12.73
CA LEU A 161 -5.73 50.92 -12.78
C LEU A 161 -5.46 51.34 -11.30
N LYS A 162 -4.22 51.46 -10.79
CA LYS A 162 -3.35 52.66 -10.67
C LYS A 162 -3.98 53.92 -10.04
N GLY A 163 -3.35 54.40 -8.95
CA GLY A 163 -3.47 55.75 -8.35
C GLY A 163 -3.41 55.65 -6.82
N GLY A 164 -2.58 56.36 -6.04
CA GLY A 164 -1.78 57.56 -6.28
C GLY A 164 -2.11 58.61 -5.20
N SER A 165 -1.06 59.27 -4.66
CA SER A 165 -1.05 60.42 -3.72
C SER A 165 -1.31 60.16 -2.23
N ARG A 166 -0.39 60.46 -1.30
CA ARG A 166 0.29 61.72 -0.89
C ARG A 166 -0.54 62.58 0.10
N GLY A 167 0.10 62.87 1.24
CA GLY A 167 -0.17 63.99 2.17
C GLY A 167 0.35 63.64 3.56
N ARG A 168 1.51 64.16 4.01
CA ARG A 168 1.73 65.44 4.78
C ARG A 168 0.93 65.48 6.09
N GLY A 169 1.45 65.80 7.27
CA GLY A 169 2.75 66.31 7.76
C GLY A 169 2.92 65.91 9.24
N ALA A 170 4.14 65.95 9.80
CA ALA A 170 4.68 67.04 10.65
C ALA A 170 3.78 67.32 11.88
N SER A 171 4.21 67.44 13.13
CA SER A 171 5.49 67.58 13.85
C SER A 171 5.07 67.82 15.31
N VAL A 172 5.78 67.46 16.38
CA VAL A 172 6.72 68.33 17.13
C VAL A 172 6.90 67.69 18.53
N ALA A 173 8.16 67.69 18.99
CA ALA A 173 8.75 67.80 20.35
C ALA A 173 8.00 67.27 21.58
N GLY A 174 8.66 66.78 22.63
CA GLY A 174 10.07 66.78 23.03
C GLY A 174 10.17 66.03 24.38
N THR A 175 11.24 65.29 24.67
CA THR A 175 12.37 65.72 25.55
C THR A 175 11.88 66.20 26.93
N SER A 176 12.31 65.68 28.09
CA SER A 176 13.69 65.45 28.52
C SER A 176 13.80 64.66 29.84
N THR A 177 15.03 64.19 30.06
CA THR A 177 15.65 63.48 31.18
C THR A 177 16.08 64.35 32.38
N SER A 178 16.04 63.76 33.58
CA SER A 178 17.04 63.77 34.70
C SER A 178 17.41 65.02 35.54
N ARG A 179 17.80 64.72 36.82
CA ARG A 179 18.62 65.44 37.85
C ARG A 179 17.85 66.38 38.80
N VAL A 180 17.89 66.20 40.12
CA VAL A 180 18.95 66.41 41.17
C VAL A 180 19.19 67.89 41.53
N SER A 181 18.91 68.20 42.80
CA SER A 181 19.40 69.27 43.70
C SER A 181 19.17 70.77 43.40
N GLY A 182 18.80 71.49 44.47
CA GLY A 182 18.77 72.95 44.65
C GLY A 182 17.63 73.33 45.60
N ALA A 183 17.87 73.52 46.90
CA ALA A 183 18.39 74.72 47.58
C ALA A 183 17.28 75.73 47.94
N ASP A 184 17.15 75.96 49.25
CA ASP A 184 16.67 77.13 50.01
C ASP A 184 15.76 78.16 49.34
N GLU A 185 14.54 78.33 49.88
CA GLU A 185 13.86 79.62 49.87
C GLU A 185 13.35 79.98 51.28
N ILE A 186 14.12 80.90 51.87
CA ILE A 186 13.82 81.67 53.07
C ILE A 186 12.82 82.76 52.68
N TYR A 187 11.59 82.69 53.19
CA TYR A 187 10.71 83.86 53.24
C TYR A 187 10.71 84.43 54.66
N LEU A 188 11.68 85.31 54.90
CA LEU A 188 11.69 86.27 56.01
C LEU A 188 10.94 87.51 55.53
N THR A 189 9.82 87.81 56.17
CA THR A 189 8.99 88.97 55.85
C THR A 189 9.72 90.26 56.25
N GLU A 190 9.79 91.21 55.31
CA GLU A 190 10.48 92.51 55.33
C GLU A 190 10.11 93.44 56.51
N ALA A 191 9.11 93.08 57.32
CA ALA A 191 8.62 93.84 58.46
C ALA A 191 9.46 93.69 59.76
N GLN A 192 10.42 92.77 59.83
CA GLN A 192 11.29 92.60 61.02
C GLN A 192 12.72 93.16 60.87
N LEU A 193 13.07 93.73 59.71
CA LEU A 193 14.39 94.32 59.46
C LEU A 193 14.45 95.86 59.68
N GLN A 194 13.32 96.52 59.94
CA GLN A 194 13.24 97.99 60.09
C GLN A 194 13.06 98.52 61.53
N GLN A 195 13.36 97.73 62.57
CA GLN A 195 13.29 98.20 63.97
C GLN A 195 14.62 98.16 64.76
N LYS A 196 15.77 98.19 64.09
CA LYS A 196 17.08 98.36 64.74
C LYS A 196 17.94 99.43 64.08
N SER A 197 17.39 100.64 63.89
CA SER A 197 18.18 101.81 63.52
C SER A 197 17.44 103.12 63.77
N THR A 198 17.01 103.37 65.00
CA THR A 198 16.80 104.74 65.49
C THR A 198 17.35 104.81 66.90
N GLY A 199 18.66 105.04 66.98
CA GLY A 199 19.30 105.53 68.19
C GLY A 199 18.74 106.92 68.49
N PHE A 200 17.73 106.97 69.35
CA PHE A 200 17.28 108.20 70.00
C PHE A 200 17.09 107.87 71.49
N TYR A 201 18.22 107.82 72.20
CA TYR A 201 18.21 107.79 73.66
C TYR A 201 17.98 109.22 74.16
N MET A 202 16.76 109.49 74.64
CA MET A 202 16.53 110.68 75.47
C MET A 202 17.26 110.51 76.82
N PRO A 203 17.94 111.56 77.32
CA PRO A 203 18.60 111.52 78.63
C PRO A 203 17.57 111.43 79.76
N PRO A 204 17.82 110.63 80.83
CA PRO A 204 16.98 110.68 82.00
C PRO A 204 17.24 112.00 82.74
N ARG A 205 16.19 112.80 82.89
CA ARG A 205 16.23 114.01 83.73
C ARG A 205 16.46 113.62 85.18
N VAL A 206 17.62 114.01 85.70
CA VAL A 206 17.97 113.93 87.12
C VAL A 206 16.98 114.80 87.91
N SER A 207 16.17 114.17 88.75
CA SER A 207 15.38 114.83 89.79
C SER A 207 15.87 114.34 91.15
N PRO A 208 15.94 115.18 92.20
CA PRO A 208 16.73 114.89 93.39
C PRO A 208 16.11 113.80 94.27
N LYS A 209 16.99 113.03 94.92
CA LYS A 209 16.68 112.03 95.95
C LYS A 209 15.59 112.49 96.90
N LYS A 210 14.50 111.71 96.95
CA LYS A 210 13.81 111.39 98.19
C LYS A 210 13.64 109.89 98.23
N GLU A 211 14.29 109.24 99.19
CA GLU A 211 13.83 107.96 99.73
C GLU A 211 12.37 108.17 100.11
N ARG A 212 11.48 107.56 99.35
CA ARG A 212 10.09 107.39 99.74
C ARG A 212 9.87 105.90 99.63
N ASP A 213 9.86 105.27 100.80
CA ASP A 213 9.59 103.87 100.99
C ASP A 213 8.45 103.42 100.09
N ASN A 214 8.61 102.22 99.51
CA ASN A 214 7.64 101.47 98.73
C ASN A 214 6.20 101.86 99.08
N GLY A 215 5.61 102.76 98.28
CA GLY A 215 4.19 103.04 98.38
C GLY A 215 3.42 101.81 97.94
N ILE A 216 2.36 101.45 98.66
CA ILE A 216 1.49 100.30 98.40
C ILE A 216 1.09 100.19 96.91
N TRP A 217 0.95 101.32 96.20
CA TRP A 217 0.67 101.36 94.76
C TRP A 217 1.79 100.80 93.88
N GLU A 218 3.06 101.00 94.20
CA GLU A 218 4.17 100.37 93.48
C GLU A 218 4.23 98.86 93.76
N GLU A 219 3.90 98.44 94.98
CA GLU A 219 3.77 97.02 95.31
C GLU A 219 2.59 96.37 94.57
N ILE A 220 1.45 97.05 94.42
CA ILE A 220 0.31 96.58 93.61
C ILE A 220 0.71 96.46 92.13
N VAL A 221 1.42 97.43 91.55
CA VAL A 221 1.87 97.34 90.15
C VAL A 221 2.90 96.21 89.96
N LYS A 222 3.82 96.03 90.91
CA LYS A 222 4.75 94.88 90.91
C LYS A 222 4.00 93.56 91.06
N PHE A 223 2.99 93.49 91.93
CA PHE A 223 2.13 92.33 92.12
C PHE A 223 1.32 92.02 90.85
N SER A 224 0.70 93.02 90.20
CA SER A 224 -0.01 92.86 88.93
C SER A 224 0.92 92.42 87.81
N SER A 225 2.15 92.92 87.75
CA SER A 225 3.17 92.45 86.80
C SER A 225 3.60 91.00 87.05
N VAL A 226 3.73 90.60 88.32
CA VAL A 226 4.02 89.20 88.70
C VAL A 226 2.84 88.28 88.42
N GLU A 227 1.60 88.71 88.70
CA GLU A 227 0.38 87.99 88.35
C GLU A 227 0.22 87.87 86.82
N GLU A 228 0.45 88.93 86.06
CA GLU A 228 0.44 88.89 84.59
C GLU A 228 1.53 87.95 84.04
N GLN A 229 2.72 87.93 84.65
CA GLN A 229 3.78 86.97 84.30
C GLN A 229 3.38 85.53 84.64
N LEU A 230 2.72 85.30 85.78
CA LEU A 230 2.18 84.00 86.17
C LEU A 230 1.05 83.55 85.23
N GLU A 231 0.15 84.45 84.83
CA GLU A 231 -0.90 84.18 83.85
C GLU A 231 -0.32 83.89 82.46
N ALA A 232 0.69 84.66 82.03
CA ALA A 232 1.42 84.40 80.78
C ALA A 232 2.16 83.06 80.82
N GLN A 233 2.72 82.67 81.97
CA GLN A 233 3.32 81.34 82.16
C GLN A 233 2.25 80.24 82.11
N ARG A 234 1.12 80.39 82.81
CA ARG A 234 -0.01 79.45 82.76
C ARG A 234 -0.56 79.29 81.34
N LEU A 235 -0.66 80.39 80.59
CA LEU A 235 -1.11 80.36 79.19
C LEU A 235 -0.10 79.66 78.27
N LYS A 236 1.21 79.90 78.47
CA LYS A 236 2.28 79.18 77.77
C LYS A 236 2.23 77.69 78.08
N GLU A 237 2.05 77.31 79.33
CA GLU A 237 1.91 75.90 79.73
C GLU A 237 0.67 75.24 79.11
N ARG A 238 -0.49 75.91 79.12
CA ARG A 238 -1.71 75.41 78.46
C ARG A 238 -1.48 75.18 76.97
N LYS A 239 -0.95 76.16 76.24
CA LYS A 239 -0.62 76.02 74.81
C LYS A 239 0.40 74.90 74.56
N LEU A 240 1.33 74.68 75.49
CA LEU A 240 2.33 73.62 75.36
C LEU A 240 1.72 72.23 75.64
N ARG A 241 0.76 72.12 76.56
CA ARG A 241 -0.04 70.91 76.79
C ARG A 241 -0.92 70.60 75.58
N GLU A 242 -1.67 71.57 75.07
CA GLU A 242 -2.47 71.43 73.85
C GLU A 242 -1.60 70.97 72.67
N ARG A 243 -0.41 71.57 72.47
CA ARG A 243 0.54 71.13 71.43
C ARG A 243 1.02 69.69 71.63
N ARG A 244 1.23 69.25 72.88
CA ARG A 244 1.61 67.86 73.18
C ARG A 244 0.47 66.89 72.88
N GLU A 245 -0.76 67.26 73.22
CA GLU A 245 -1.97 66.46 72.93
C GLU A 245 -2.24 66.37 71.42
N PHE A 246 -2.13 67.49 70.68
CA PHE A 246 -2.22 67.48 69.22
C PHE A 246 -1.09 66.67 68.57
N LYS A 247 0.13 66.76 69.10
CA LYS A 247 1.24 65.93 68.63
C LYS A 247 0.98 64.44 68.87
N ALA A 248 0.49 64.07 70.06
CA ALA A 248 0.18 62.69 70.40
C ALA A 248 -0.93 62.12 69.50
N THR A 249 -2.01 62.87 69.27
CA THR A 249 -3.10 62.45 68.38
C THR A 249 -2.65 62.30 66.92
N LEU A 250 -1.82 63.21 66.42
CA LEU A 250 -1.22 63.09 65.07
C LEU A 250 -0.29 61.88 64.97
N GLU A 251 0.54 61.62 65.98
CA GLU A 251 1.41 60.45 66.02
C GLU A 251 0.60 59.15 66.01
N ASP A 252 -0.52 59.10 66.74
CA ASP A 252 -1.40 57.93 66.75
C ASP A 252 -2.14 57.74 65.42
N GLN A 253 -2.59 58.82 64.77
CA GLN A 253 -3.14 58.75 63.41
C GLN A 253 -2.10 58.24 62.39
N VAL A 254 -0.85 58.69 62.50
CA VAL A 254 0.25 58.20 61.65
C VAL A 254 0.54 56.73 61.91
N LYS A 255 0.54 56.29 63.17
CA LYS A 255 0.71 54.86 63.52
C LYS A 255 -0.43 54.01 62.96
N GLN A 256 -1.69 54.43 63.12
CA GLN A 256 -2.85 53.73 62.57
C GLN A 256 -2.78 53.62 61.04
N LYS A 257 -2.41 54.70 60.34
CA LYS A 257 -2.24 54.68 58.88
C LYS A 257 -1.12 53.74 58.45
N ARG A 258 0.02 53.73 59.17
CA ARG A 258 1.12 52.79 58.91
C ARG A 258 0.69 51.34 59.13
N HIS A 259 -0.06 51.07 60.20
CA HIS A 259 -0.59 49.75 60.48
C HIS A 259 -1.57 49.28 59.40
N ALA A 260 -2.51 50.12 58.98
CA ALA A 260 -3.45 49.80 57.90
C ALA A 260 -2.72 49.51 56.59
N THR A 261 -1.74 50.35 56.23
CA THR A 261 -0.91 50.13 55.03
C THR A 261 -0.13 48.81 55.11
N GLN A 262 0.32 48.43 56.30
CA GLN A 262 1.04 47.17 56.51
C GLN A 262 0.10 45.95 56.37
N GLN A 263 -1.10 46.01 56.95
CA GLN A 263 -2.12 44.96 56.78
C GLN A 263 -2.55 44.81 55.31
N GLU A 264 -2.72 45.90 54.57
CA GLU A 264 -3.02 45.83 53.13
C GLU A 264 -1.90 45.14 52.34
N ARG A 265 -0.63 45.38 52.70
CA ARG A 265 0.52 44.70 52.07
C ARG A 265 0.53 43.21 52.40
N GLU A 266 0.25 42.85 53.65
CA GLU A 266 0.17 41.46 54.09
C GLU A 266 -0.97 40.73 53.37
N HIS A 267 -2.17 41.30 53.30
CA HIS A 267 -3.28 40.74 52.54
C HIS A 267 -3.01 40.66 51.04
N SER A 268 -2.35 41.65 50.46
CA SER A 268 -1.95 41.62 49.05
C SER A 268 -0.94 40.50 48.77
N ALA A 269 0.01 40.28 49.69
CA ALA A 269 0.99 39.21 49.60
C ALA A 269 0.33 37.82 49.76
N GLU A 270 -0.62 37.68 50.69
CA GLU A 270 -1.42 36.47 50.86
C GLU A 270 -2.26 36.15 49.64
N TYR A 271 -2.95 37.15 49.07
CA TYR A 271 -3.73 36.98 47.86
C TYR A 271 -2.85 36.56 46.68
N HIS A 272 -1.67 37.17 46.53
CA HIS A 272 -0.72 36.81 45.50
C HIS A 272 -0.22 35.37 45.68
N ARG A 273 0.11 34.98 46.92
CA ARG A 273 0.51 33.61 47.25
C ARG A 273 -0.59 32.59 46.93
N GLN A 274 -1.84 32.84 47.35
CA GLN A 274 -2.98 31.97 47.04
C GLN A 274 -3.23 31.87 45.53
N THR A 275 -3.03 32.96 44.79
CA THR A 275 -3.16 32.95 43.33
C THR A 275 -2.09 32.07 42.68
N LEU A 276 -0.85 32.13 43.17
CA LEU A 276 0.23 31.26 42.71
C LEU A 276 0.00 29.79 43.07
N GLU A 277 -0.53 29.51 44.27
CA GLU A 277 -0.90 28.14 44.67
C GLU A 277 -2.00 27.58 43.76
N ARG A 278 -3.05 28.34 43.46
CA ARG A 278 -4.10 27.94 42.50
C ARG A 278 -3.55 27.71 41.08
N LEU A 279 -2.60 28.53 40.63
CA LEU A 279 -1.95 28.33 39.33
C LEU A 279 -1.15 27.02 39.31
N ARG A 280 -0.42 26.71 40.38
CA ARG A 280 0.31 25.43 40.49
C ARG A 280 -0.62 24.23 40.49
N GLU A 281 -1.74 24.30 41.22
CA GLU A 281 -2.76 23.24 41.22
C GLU A 281 -3.36 23.04 39.83
N ALA A 282 -3.67 24.13 39.10
CA ALA A 282 -4.15 24.06 37.73
C ALA A 282 -3.12 23.45 36.77
N GLU A 283 -1.84 23.80 36.91
CA GLU A 283 -0.75 23.20 36.13
C GLU A 283 -0.56 21.71 36.43
N ASP A 284 -0.68 21.30 37.70
CA ASP A 284 -0.63 19.89 38.11
C ASP A 284 -1.83 19.09 37.57
N GLU A 285 -3.03 19.68 37.57
CA GLU A 285 -4.22 19.08 36.98
C GLU A 285 -4.08 18.91 35.46
N GLU A 286 -3.57 19.90 34.73
CA GLU A 286 -3.30 19.78 33.30
C GLU A 286 -2.25 18.70 33.03
N ARG A 287 -1.16 18.64 33.82
CA ARG A 287 -0.16 17.56 33.72
C ARG A 287 -0.78 16.17 33.96
N ARG A 288 -1.67 16.01 34.93
CA ARG A 288 -2.40 14.75 35.16
C ARG A 288 -3.33 14.40 34.00
N LYS A 289 -4.02 15.38 33.40
CA LYS A 289 -4.86 15.16 32.22
C LYS A 289 -4.03 14.75 31.01
N GLU A 290 -2.87 15.36 30.80
CA GLU A 290 -1.93 14.99 29.73
C GLU A 290 -1.39 13.58 29.93
N GLN A 291 -0.96 13.22 31.14
CA GLN A 291 -0.56 11.85 31.48
C GLN A 291 -1.68 10.85 31.20
N GLY A 292 -2.91 11.14 31.64
CA GLY A 292 -4.05 10.27 31.36
C GLY A 292 -4.42 10.17 29.87
N ARG A 293 -4.09 11.18 29.04
CA ARG A 293 -4.22 11.07 27.57
C ARG A 293 -3.15 10.16 26.99
N LEU A 294 -1.90 10.34 27.41
CA LEU A 294 -0.77 9.52 26.97
C LEU A 294 -0.96 8.05 27.35
N GLU A 295 -1.44 7.75 28.55
CA GLU A 295 -1.75 6.39 28.99
C GLU A 295 -2.83 5.74 28.12
N ARG A 296 -3.93 6.45 27.82
CA ARG A 296 -4.97 5.94 26.92
C ARG A 296 -4.45 5.69 25.51
N GLU A 297 -3.56 6.56 25.01
CA GLU A 297 -2.90 6.35 23.71
C GLU A 297 -1.99 5.13 23.72
N GLN A 298 -1.22 4.92 24.80
CA GLN A 298 -0.40 3.73 25.00
C GLN A 298 -1.26 2.47 25.06
N ASP A 299 -2.36 2.47 25.82
CA ASP A 299 -3.30 1.36 25.90
C ASP A 299 -3.90 1.03 24.53
N LEU A 300 -4.28 2.05 23.75
CA LEU A 300 -4.74 1.88 22.37
C LEU A 300 -3.67 1.24 21.49
N ILE A 301 -2.41 1.63 21.62
CA ILE A 301 -1.28 1.03 20.90
C ILE A 301 -1.08 -0.43 21.33
N VAL A 302 -1.15 -0.74 22.63
CA VAL A 302 -1.05 -2.11 23.16
C VAL A 302 -2.19 -2.99 22.64
N ILE A 303 -3.43 -2.50 22.66
CA ILE A 303 -4.58 -3.23 22.14
C ILE A 303 -4.43 -3.46 20.63
N GLN A 304 -4.02 -2.46 19.86
CA GLN A 304 -3.82 -2.59 18.42
C GLN A 304 -2.69 -3.57 18.08
N THR A 305 -1.57 -3.54 18.80
CA THR A 305 -0.46 -4.46 18.60
C THR A 305 -0.85 -5.89 18.96
N GLN A 306 -1.59 -6.08 20.05
CA GLN A 306 -2.12 -7.39 20.44
C GLN A 306 -3.14 -7.93 19.42
N GLN A 307 -3.99 -7.09 18.84
CA GLN A 307 -4.88 -7.47 17.73
C GLN A 307 -4.10 -7.88 16.47
N ARG A 308 -2.97 -7.22 16.16
CA ARG A 308 -2.11 -7.62 15.03
C ARG A 308 -1.45 -8.96 15.28
N LEU A 309 -0.91 -9.17 16.49
CA LEU A 309 -0.29 -10.44 16.90
C LEU A 309 -1.29 -11.60 16.86
N THR A 310 -2.49 -11.42 17.40
CA THR A 310 -3.54 -12.46 17.38
C THR A 310 -3.98 -12.79 15.95
N LYS A 311 -4.16 -11.79 15.08
CA LYS A 311 -4.42 -12.02 13.65
C LYS A 311 -3.29 -12.78 12.96
N GLN A 312 -2.03 -12.43 13.25
CA GLN A 312 -0.87 -13.14 12.71
C GLN A 312 -0.85 -14.61 13.18
N GLN A 313 -1.06 -14.86 14.47
CA GLN A 313 -1.13 -16.22 15.01
C GLN A 313 -2.28 -17.04 14.39
N GLN A 314 -3.43 -16.42 14.12
CA GLN A 314 -4.54 -17.09 13.40
C GLN A 314 -4.14 -17.47 11.97
N LEU A 315 -3.46 -16.58 11.24
CA LEU A 315 -2.94 -16.88 9.90
C LEU A 315 -1.87 -17.99 9.92
N GLU A 316 -0.99 -17.99 10.91
CA GLU A 316 0.02 -19.03 11.11
C GLU A 316 -0.64 -20.38 11.41
N ARG A 317 -1.67 -20.42 12.27
CA ARG A 317 -2.47 -21.62 12.52
C ARG A 317 -3.16 -22.12 11.25
N GLN A 318 -3.76 -21.24 10.46
CA GLN A 318 -4.37 -21.63 9.18
C GLN A 318 -3.34 -22.18 8.18
N ARG A 319 -2.15 -21.57 8.11
CA ARG A 319 -1.05 -22.09 7.29
C ARG A 319 -0.56 -23.45 7.77
N ALA A 320 -0.44 -23.65 9.08
CA ALA A 320 -0.06 -24.92 9.67
C ALA A 320 -1.10 -26.01 9.36
N VAL A 321 -2.39 -25.71 9.48
CA VAL A 321 -3.48 -26.64 9.11
C VAL A 321 -3.44 -26.98 7.63
N LYS A 322 -3.28 -26.00 6.73
CA LYS A 322 -3.14 -26.26 5.29
C LYS A 322 -1.94 -27.13 4.98
N LYS A 323 -0.79 -26.84 5.58
CA LYS A 323 0.42 -27.65 5.42
C LYS A 323 0.23 -29.08 5.93
N ALA A 324 -0.46 -29.27 7.06
CA ALA A 324 -0.80 -30.60 7.58
C ALA A 324 -1.76 -31.35 6.63
N GLN A 325 -2.76 -30.67 6.07
CA GLN A 325 -3.66 -31.26 5.06
C GLN A 325 -2.90 -31.66 3.78
N GLU A 326 -1.99 -30.81 3.30
CA GLU A 326 -1.13 -31.12 2.14
C GLU A 326 -0.22 -32.32 2.42
N GLN A 327 0.35 -32.40 3.63
CA GLN A 327 1.16 -33.55 4.06
C GLN A 327 0.34 -34.84 4.10
N GLN A 328 -0.86 -34.81 4.70
CA GLN A 328 -1.77 -35.96 4.73
C GLN A 328 -2.16 -36.40 3.31
N ALA A 329 -2.48 -35.45 2.41
CA ALA A 329 -2.78 -35.77 1.02
C ALA A 329 -1.57 -36.38 0.29
N ALA A 330 -0.36 -35.86 0.54
CA ALA A 330 0.87 -36.40 -0.03
C ALA A 330 1.17 -37.82 0.49
N GLU A 331 0.95 -38.09 1.78
CA GLU A 331 1.07 -39.43 2.36
C GLU A 331 0.06 -40.41 1.77
N MET A 332 -1.21 -40.00 1.63
CA MET A 332 -2.25 -40.81 0.98
C MET A 332 -1.88 -41.15 -0.47
N LEU A 333 -1.39 -40.19 -1.24
CA LEU A 333 -0.89 -40.44 -2.60
C LEU A 333 0.34 -41.36 -2.62
N ARG A 334 1.23 -41.23 -1.64
CA ARG A 334 2.40 -42.12 -1.50
C ARG A 334 1.98 -43.55 -1.22
N LEU A 335 1.03 -43.74 -0.30
CA LEU A 335 0.46 -45.06 0.03
C LEU A 335 -0.27 -45.66 -1.18
N GLN A 336 -1.05 -44.85 -1.91
CA GLN A 336 -1.72 -45.30 -3.13
C GLN A 336 -0.71 -45.77 -4.18
N LYS A 337 0.35 -44.98 -4.44
CA LYS A 337 1.42 -45.38 -5.37
C LYS A 337 2.12 -46.67 -4.93
N GLN A 338 2.39 -46.83 -3.64
CA GLN A 338 2.98 -48.07 -3.11
C GLN A 338 2.05 -49.27 -3.30
N ALA A 339 0.75 -49.11 -3.05
CA ALA A 339 -0.24 -50.16 -3.28
C ALA A 339 -0.36 -50.53 -4.77
N ASP A 340 -0.32 -49.55 -5.67
CA ASP A 340 -0.37 -49.80 -7.12
C ASP A 340 0.89 -50.51 -7.61
N VAL A 341 2.08 -50.11 -7.14
CA VAL A 341 3.34 -50.82 -7.42
C VAL A 341 3.29 -52.26 -6.91
N ALA A 342 2.78 -52.49 -5.70
CA ALA A 342 2.63 -53.84 -5.15
C ALA A 342 1.65 -54.71 -5.97
N ARG A 343 0.54 -54.12 -6.44
CA ARG A 343 -0.41 -54.79 -7.35
C ARG A 343 0.24 -55.15 -8.69
N GLU A 344 1.03 -54.25 -9.27
CA GLU A 344 1.78 -54.55 -10.49
C GLU A 344 2.83 -55.64 -10.28
N GLN A 345 3.56 -55.61 -9.16
CA GLN A 345 4.51 -56.66 -8.81
C GLN A 345 3.80 -58.01 -8.69
N SER A 346 2.68 -58.06 -7.98
CA SER A 346 1.85 -59.27 -7.86
C SER A 346 1.36 -59.77 -9.23
N ARG A 347 0.92 -58.88 -10.13
CA ARG A 347 0.55 -59.24 -11.50
C ARG A 347 1.72 -59.82 -12.29
N LYS A 348 2.89 -59.18 -12.22
CA LYS A 348 4.13 -59.65 -12.87
C LYS A 348 4.57 -60.99 -12.33
N GLU A 349 4.47 -61.23 -11.03
CA GLU A 349 4.77 -62.54 -10.42
C GLU A 349 3.77 -63.61 -10.86
N ALA A 350 2.47 -63.29 -10.91
CA ALA A 350 1.45 -64.20 -11.41
C ALA A 350 1.67 -64.54 -12.90
N GLU A 351 2.04 -63.56 -13.72
CA GLU A 351 2.40 -63.75 -15.13
C GLU A 351 3.65 -64.61 -15.28
N LYS A 352 4.70 -64.35 -14.51
CA LYS A 352 5.91 -65.19 -14.46
C LYS A 352 5.58 -66.64 -14.11
N ARG A 353 4.69 -66.87 -13.12
CA ARG A 353 4.24 -68.23 -12.75
C ARG A 353 3.48 -68.90 -13.89
N ARG A 354 2.59 -68.18 -14.58
CA ARG A 354 1.87 -68.70 -15.76
C ARG A 354 2.82 -69.07 -16.89
N VAL A 355 3.78 -68.20 -17.21
CA VAL A 355 4.80 -68.47 -18.24
C VAL A 355 5.64 -69.69 -17.86
N ALA A 356 6.06 -69.80 -16.60
CA ALA A 356 6.79 -70.97 -16.11
C ALA A 356 5.97 -72.27 -16.24
N GLN A 357 4.68 -72.24 -15.92
CA GLN A 357 3.77 -73.39 -16.13
C GLN A 357 3.67 -73.77 -17.61
N VAL A 358 3.49 -72.81 -18.51
CA VAL A 358 3.43 -73.05 -19.96
C VAL A 358 4.75 -73.64 -20.48
N LEU A 359 5.91 -73.19 -19.96
CA LEU A 359 7.20 -73.77 -20.32
C LEU A 359 7.29 -75.24 -19.91
N LEU A 360 6.90 -75.58 -18.67
CA LEU A 360 6.87 -76.97 -18.20
C LEU A 360 5.88 -77.83 -18.99
N GLU A 361 4.70 -77.30 -19.34
CA GLU A 361 3.72 -77.98 -20.19
C GLU A 361 4.26 -78.22 -21.60
N ASN A 362 4.96 -77.25 -22.18
CA ASN A 362 5.60 -77.38 -23.49
C ASN A 362 6.73 -78.42 -23.47
N GLU A 363 7.56 -78.43 -22.43
CA GLU A 363 8.59 -79.46 -22.23
C GLU A 363 7.96 -80.86 -22.14
N ALA A 364 6.91 -81.02 -21.33
CA ALA A 364 6.17 -82.28 -21.22
C ALA A 364 5.50 -82.70 -22.54
N GLN A 365 4.97 -81.75 -23.32
CA GLN A 365 4.43 -82.03 -24.66
C GLN A 365 5.51 -82.46 -25.64
N LEU A 366 6.69 -81.83 -25.59
CA LEU A 366 7.84 -82.23 -26.41
C LEU A 366 8.32 -83.64 -26.03
N GLU A 367 8.37 -83.98 -24.75
CA GLU A 367 8.70 -85.33 -24.29
C GLU A 367 7.67 -86.36 -24.75
N ARG A 368 6.37 -86.05 -24.65
CA ARG A 368 5.30 -86.92 -25.19
C ARG A 368 5.45 -87.13 -26.69
N LYS A 369 5.74 -86.07 -27.46
CA LYS A 369 6.01 -86.17 -28.90
C LYS A 369 7.24 -87.02 -29.19
N ARG A 370 8.33 -86.86 -28.43
CA ARG A 370 9.53 -87.71 -28.54
C ARG A 370 9.20 -89.17 -28.27
N GLN A 371 8.44 -89.45 -27.20
CA GLN A 371 8.01 -90.82 -26.87
C GLN A 371 7.10 -91.40 -27.95
N GLN A 372 6.18 -90.61 -28.51
CA GLN A 372 5.34 -91.02 -29.65
C GLN A 372 6.19 -91.34 -30.88
N GLN A 373 7.15 -90.48 -31.25
CA GLN A 373 8.07 -90.75 -32.36
C GLN A 373 8.91 -92.00 -32.13
N VAL A 374 9.35 -92.26 -30.90
CA VAL A 374 10.06 -93.51 -30.58
C VAL A 374 9.13 -94.71 -30.75
N ARG A 375 7.89 -94.64 -30.27
CA ARG A 375 6.88 -95.71 -30.46
C ARG A 375 6.53 -95.91 -31.94
N GLU A 376 6.40 -94.84 -32.71
CA GLU A 376 6.17 -94.88 -34.16
C GLU A 376 7.36 -95.53 -34.86
N ARG A 377 8.60 -95.16 -34.53
CA ARG A 377 9.81 -95.82 -35.04
C ARG A 377 9.89 -97.29 -34.63
N GLU A 378 9.52 -97.64 -33.40
CA GLU A 378 9.45 -99.04 -32.97
C GLU A 378 8.38 -99.82 -33.75
N LEU A 379 7.24 -99.21 -34.03
CA LEU A 379 6.20 -99.79 -34.88
C LEU A 379 6.65 -99.89 -36.33
N GLU A 380 7.33 -98.89 -36.88
CA GLU A 380 7.93 -98.92 -38.22
C GLU A 380 9.00 -100.00 -38.31
N VAL A 381 9.84 -100.16 -37.30
CA VAL A 381 10.84 -101.24 -37.22
C VAL A 381 10.17 -102.60 -37.09
N LYS A 382 9.08 -102.72 -36.32
CA LYS A 382 8.28 -103.96 -36.24
C LYS A 382 7.60 -104.28 -37.56
N LEU A 383 6.96 -103.31 -38.20
CA LEU A 383 6.33 -103.45 -39.50
C LEU A 383 7.38 -103.79 -40.57
N ALA A 384 8.53 -103.10 -40.58
CA ALA A 384 9.65 -103.43 -41.45
C ALA A 384 10.18 -104.83 -41.14
N GLY A 385 10.25 -105.23 -39.88
CA GLY A 385 10.62 -106.58 -39.44
C GLY A 385 9.63 -107.64 -39.90
N ASP A 386 8.33 -107.37 -39.84
CA ASP A 386 7.26 -108.24 -40.29
C ASP A 386 7.22 -108.33 -41.83
N TYR A 387 7.46 -107.21 -42.52
CA TYR A 387 7.66 -107.17 -43.97
C TYR A 387 8.92 -107.93 -44.37
N ILE A 388 10.02 -107.76 -43.65
CA ILE A 388 11.26 -108.52 -43.86
C ILE A 388 11.01 -109.99 -43.59
N ALA A 389 10.29 -110.38 -42.54
CA ALA A 389 10.00 -111.79 -42.25
C ALA A 389 9.06 -112.40 -43.31
N MET A 390 8.10 -111.64 -43.80
CA MET A 390 7.19 -112.05 -44.87
C MET A 390 7.91 -112.15 -46.21
N GLU A 391 8.79 -111.20 -46.51
CA GLU A 391 9.61 -111.21 -47.73
C GLU A 391 10.76 -112.21 -47.61
N GLN A 392 11.32 -112.47 -46.42
CA GLN A 392 12.25 -113.57 -46.15
C GLN A 392 11.56 -114.92 -46.29
N ARG A 393 10.30 -115.10 -45.88
CA ARG A 393 9.55 -116.33 -46.17
C ARG A 393 9.32 -116.52 -47.67
N LYS A 394 9.03 -115.43 -48.40
CA LYS A 394 8.93 -115.46 -49.86
C LYS A 394 10.30 -115.64 -50.54
N ASP A 395 11.35 -115.08 -49.97
CA ASP A 395 12.73 -115.13 -50.46
C ASP A 395 13.45 -116.39 -49.99
N GLU A 396 12.99 -117.12 -48.99
CA GLU A 396 13.42 -118.47 -48.65
C GLU A 396 12.80 -119.44 -49.64
N ALA A 397 11.50 -119.26 -49.95
CA ALA A 397 10.84 -119.97 -51.04
C ALA A 397 11.48 -119.68 -52.41
N ARG A 398 11.83 -118.40 -52.69
CA ARG A 398 12.55 -118.01 -53.90
C ARG A 398 14.05 -118.33 -53.84
N LYS A 399 14.76 -118.28 -52.70
CA LYS A 399 16.18 -118.67 -52.55
C LYS A 399 16.35 -120.17 -52.64
N GLN A 400 15.38 -120.98 -52.27
CA GLN A 400 15.42 -122.40 -52.59
C GLN A 400 15.35 -122.61 -54.13
N GLN A 401 14.62 -121.75 -54.84
CA GLN A 401 14.52 -121.75 -56.32
C GLN A 401 15.67 -120.99 -57.04
N LEU A 402 16.29 -120.02 -56.37
CA LEU A 402 17.34 -119.14 -56.90
C LEU A 402 18.73 -119.55 -56.41
N ALA A 403 18.93 -120.24 -55.29
CA ALA A 403 20.25 -120.79 -54.93
C ALA A 403 20.71 -121.82 -55.98
N THR A 404 19.76 -122.56 -56.56
CA THR A 404 19.96 -123.44 -57.72
C THR A 404 20.24 -122.69 -59.03
N MET A 405 19.88 -121.41 -59.16
CA MET A 405 20.13 -120.59 -60.36
C MET A 405 21.23 -119.52 -60.19
N ALA A 406 21.50 -119.05 -58.97
CA ALA A 406 22.44 -117.99 -58.62
C ALA A 406 23.85 -118.53 -58.42
N GLU A 407 24.05 -119.80 -58.06
CA GLU A 407 25.36 -120.46 -58.19
C GLU A 407 25.87 -120.39 -59.66
N ASN A 408 24.96 -120.35 -60.63
CA ASN A 408 25.26 -120.24 -62.06
C ASN A 408 25.42 -118.80 -62.58
N ILE A 409 24.84 -117.78 -61.94
CA ILE A 409 24.85 -116.39 -62.44
C ILE A 409 25.82 -115.49 -61.65
N GLN A 410 26.10 -115.81 -60.38
CA GLN A 410 26.99 -115.03 -59.51
C GLN A 410 28.49 -115.14 -59.90
N LYS A 411 28.84 -116.02 -60.85
CA LYS A 411 30.16 -116.04 -61.52
C LYS A 411 30.34 -114.97 -62.60
N LYS A 412 29.27 -114.33 -63.11
CA LYS A 412 29.36 -113.48 -64.32
C LYS A 412 29.14 -111.97 -64.14
N MET A 413 28.64 -111.47 -63.01
CA MET A 413 28.17 -110.07 -62.92
C MET A 413 28.89 -109.18 -61.88
N LYS A 414 29.92 -109.69 -61.18
CA LYS A 414 30.63 -108.96 -60.11
C LYS A 414 31.93 -108.25 -60.57
N ILE A 415 31.96 -107.72 -61.80
CA ILE A 415 33.18 -107.07 -62.37
C ILE A 415 32.96 -105.61 -62.80
N PHE A 416 31.73 -105.10 -62.96
CA PHE A 416 31.54 -103.81 -63.68
C PHE A 416 30.88 -102.63 -62.94
N ASP A 417 30.44 -102.74 -61.69
CA ASP A 417 29.59 -101.67 -61.08
C ASP A 417 30.29 -100.65 -60.15
N ASP A 418 31.56 -100.82 -59.77
CA ASP A 418 32.16 -99.96 -58.72
C ASP A 418 32.98 -98.75 -59.23
N THR A 419 32.97 -98.42 -60.52
CA THR A 419 33.81 -97.32 -61.07
C THR A 419 33.05 -96.04 -61.48
N ALA A 420 31.73 -95.97 -61.30
CA ALA A 420 30.92 -94.82 -61.77
C ALA A 420 30.46 -93.84 -60.68
N LYS A 421 30.59 -94.15 -59.38
CA LYS A 421 30.04 -93.33 -58.27
C LYS A 421 30.98 -92.27 -57.68
N ALA A 422 32.25 -92.20 -58.11
CA ALA A 422 33.27 -91.37 -57.44
C ALA A 422 33.56 -90.01 -58.11
N THR A 423 33.03 -89.71 -59.31
CA THR A 423 33.42 -88.50 -60.07
C THR A 423 32.37 -87.37 -60.10
N THR A 424 31.18 -87.56 -59.53
CA THR A 424 30.11 -86.54 -59.51
C THR A 424 29.99 -85.75 -58.18
N ALA A 425 30.53 -86.27 -57.08
CA ALA A 425 30.31 -85.70 -55.74
C ALA A 425 31.17 -84.47 -55.36
N VAL A 426 32.24 -84.17 -56.12
CA VAL A 426 33.14 -83.04 -55.81
C VAL A 426 32.65 -81.73 -56.44
N LYS A 427 31.97 -81.80 -57.60
CA LYS A 427 31.45 -80.61 -58.29
C LYS A 427 30.23 -79.99 -57.59
N GLU A 428 29.38 -80.82 -56.97
CA GLU A 428 28.21 -80.34 -56.21
C GLU A 428 28.60 -79.55 -54.95
N ARG A 429 29.74 -79.88 -54.31
CA ARG A 429 30.21 -79.19 -53.09
C ARG A 429 30.71 -77.77 -53.36
N GLU A 430 31.33 -77.53 -54.51
CA GLU A 430 31.85 -76.20 -54.88
C GLU A 430 30.73 -75.23 -55.29
N GLU A 431 29.63 -75.74 -55.84
CA GLU A 431 28.44 -74.94 -56.18
C GLU A 431 27.66 -74.52 -54.93
N ASP A 432 27.53 -75.42 -53.94
CA ASP A 432 26.88 -75.13 -52.65
C ASP A 432 27.60 -74.03 -51.83
N GLU A 433 28.92 -74.00 -51.85
CA GLU A 433 29.70 -72.97 -51.14
C GLU A 433 29.53 -71.57 -51.76
N ARG A 434 29.38 -71.50 -53.08
CA ARG A 434 29.13 -70.25 -53.79
C ARG A 434 27.74 -69.71 -53.45
N VAL A 435 26.73 -70.59 -53.42
CA VAL A 435 25.35 -70.22 -53.03
C VAL A 435 25.30 -69.70 -51.59
N ARG A 436 26.05 -70.31 -50.65
CA ARG A 436 26.11 -69.84 -49.25
C ARG A 436 26.72 -68.45 -49.08
N ARG A 437 27.76 -68.11 -49.85
CA ARG A 437 28.37 -66.76 -49.81
C ARG A 437 27.40 -65.69 -50.30
N TYR A 438 26.71 -65.95 -51.41
CA TYR A 438 25.67 -65.04 -51.90
C TYR A 438 24.51 -64.87 -50.92
N GLN A 439 24.08 -65.95 -50.24
CA GLN A 439 23.05 -65.86 -49.20
C GLN A 439 23.51 -65.05 -47.98
N ALA A 440 24.78 -65.21 -47.55
CA ALA A 440 25.33 -64.45 -46.42
C ALA A 440 25.46 -62.95 -46.72
N GLU A 441 25.92 -62.58 -47.91
CA GLU A 441 26.01 -61.18 -48.35
C GLU A 441 24.62 -60.53 -48.45
N TYR A 442 23.62 -61.27 -48.96
CA TYR A 442 22.24 -60.80 -49.03
C TYR A 442 21.64 -60.53 -47.63
N ILE A 443 21.90 -61.42 -46.67
CA ILE A 443 21.47 -61.24 -45.27
C ILE A 443 22.16 -60.03 -44.62
N GLN A 444 23.46 -59.82 -44.88
CA GLN A 444 24.17 -58.66 -44.36
C GLN A 444 23.61 -57.35 -44.93
N GLN A 445 23.33 -57.28 -46.24
CA GLN A 445 22.70 -56.11 -46.85
C GLN A 445 21.32 -55.81 -46.25
N GLN A 446 20.49 -56.83 -46.03
CA GLN A 446 19.21 -56.63 -45.33
C GLN A 446 19.39 -56.13 -43.90
N ALA A 447 20.36 -56.65 -43.15
CA ALA A 447 20.64 -56.22 -41.79
C ALA A 447 21.14 -54.77 -41.72
N GLU A 448 21.95 -54.33 -42.67
CA GLU A 448 22.41 -52.94 -42.78
C GLU A 448 21.27 -51.98 -43.14
N ASP A 449 20.41 -52.36 -44.07
CA ASP A 449 19.24 -51.56 -44.44
C ASP A 449 18.22 -51.47 -43.30
N GLU A 450 18.02 -52.55 -42.54
CA GLU A 450 17.23 -52.50 -41.31
C GLU A 450 17.85 -51.60 -40.25
N ARG A 451 19.17 -51.66 -40.05
CA ARG A 451 19.88 -50.77 -39.12
C ARG A 451 19.73 -49.31 -39.52
N LYS A 452 19.89 -48.98 -40.81
CA LYS A 452 19.66 -47.62 -41.34
C LYS A 452 18.21 -47.16 -41.13
N ARG A 453 17.23 -48.03 -41.40
CA ARG A 453 15.81 -47.71 -41.14
C ARG A 453 15.53 -47.45 -39.66
N ARG A 454 16.13 -48.22 -38.76
CA ARG A 454 16.02 -48.03 -37.30
C ARG A 454 16.67 -46.71 -36.85
N SER A 455 17.90 -46.42 -37.30
CA SER A 455 18.55 -45.15 -36.97
C SER A 455 17.78 -43.94 -37.51
N ASP A 456 17.21 -44.03 -38.71
CA ASP A 456 16.38 -42.96 -39.27
C ASP A 456 15.04 -42.81 -38.53
N ALA A 457 14.45 -43.90 -38.03
CA ALA A 457 13.26 -43.85 -37.18
C ALA A 457 13.57 -43.21 -35.82
N GLU A 458 14.69 -43.57 -35.19
CA GLU A 458 15.17 -42.99 -33.94
C GLU A 458 15.51 -41.50 -34.10
N ALA A 459 16.21 -41.12 -35.17
CA ALA A 459 16.51 -39.71 -35.47
C ALA A 459 15.24 -38.88 -35.68
N ARG A 460 14.22 -39.45 -36.35
CA ARG A 460 12.90 -38.80 -36.49
C ARG A 460 12.17 -38.68 -35.16
N SER A 461 12.23 -39.72 -34.32
CA SER A 461 11.64 -39.70 -32.98
C SER A 461 12.29 -38.63 -32.09
N LEU A 462 13.62 -38.57 -32.07
CA LEU A 462 14.38 -37.56 -31.32
C LEU A 462 14.08 -36.14 -31.83
N ALA A 463 14.06 -35.92 -33.14
CA ALA A 463 13.70 -34.62 -33.72
C ALA A 463 12.27 -34.18 -33.34
N GLN A 464 11.31 -35.11 -33.28
CA GLN A 464 9.96 -34.83 -32.81
C GLN A 464 9.92 -34.49 -31.31
N GLN A 465 10.69 -35.21 -30.48
CA GLN A 465 10.80 -34.92 -29.05
C GLN A 465 11.44 -33.56 -28.79
N ASP A 466 12.51 -33.22 -29.50
CA ASP A 466 13.18 -31.92 -29.38
C ASP A 466 12.28 -30.78 -29.86
N TYR A 467 11.52 -30.98 -30.95
CA TYR A 467 10.53 -30.03 -31.42
C TYR A 467 9.45 -29.76 -30.36
N LEU A 468 8.93 -30.81 -29.72
CA LEU A 468 7.97 -30.67 -28.61
C LEU A 468 8.59 -29.98 -27.40
N ARG A 469 9.85 -30.28 -27.07
CA ARG A 469 10.57 -29.62 -25.97
C ARG A 469 10.69 -28.11 -26.23
N ILE A 470 11.05 -27.72 -27.45
CA ILE A 470 11.13 -26.31 -27.86
C ILE A 470 9.75 -25.65 -27.77
N GLN A 471 8.68 -26.29 -28.25
CA GLN A 471 7.32 -25.75 -28.13
C GLN A 471 6.88 -25.55 -26.67
N MET A 472 7.20 -26.50 -25.80
CA MET A 472 6.90 -26.39 -24.37
C MET A 472 7.69 -25.28 -23.70
N GLN A 473 8.96 -25.10 -24.08
CA GLN A 473 9.79 -24.01 -23.59
C GLN A 473 9.25 -22.66 -24.05
N GLU A 474 8.97 -22.50 -25.33
CA GLU A 474 8.42 -21.26 -25.89
C GLU A 474 7.04 -20.92 -25.28
N LYS A 475 6.22 -21.93 -24.98
CA LYS A 475 4.96 -21.74 -24.24
C LYS A 475 5.22 -21.24 -22.82
N ARG A 476 6.17 -21.83 -22.09
CA ARG A 476 6.56 -21.38 -20.75
C ARG A 476 7.08 -19.94 -20.76
N GLU A 477 7.98 -19.61 -21.69
CA GLU A 477 8.52 -18.25 -21.84
C GLU A 477 7.41 -17.22 -22.13
N ARG A 478 6.43 -17.58 -22.97
CA ARG A 478 5.24 -16.72 -23.20
C ARG A 478 4.39 -16.54 -21.95
N GLU A 479 4.19 -17.60 -21.16
CA GLU A 479 3.43 -17.54 -19.90
C GLU A 479 4.18 -16.72 -18.85
N GLU A 480 5.49 -16.87 -18.75
CA GLU A 480 6.36 -16.09 -17.86
C GLU A 480 6.37 -14.61 -18.26
N ALA A 481 6.47 -14.30 -19.55
CA ALA A 481 6.38 -12.92 -20.04
C ALA A 481 5.03 -12.28 -19.68
N ARG A 482 3.90 -12.98 -19.91
CA ARG A 482 2.57 -12.52 -19.50
C ARG A 482 2.47 -12.31 -18.00
N LYS A 483 3.05 -13.22 -17.21
CA LYS A 483 3.08 -13.10 -15.74
C LYS A 483 3.89 -11.88 -15.30
N CYS A 484 5.04 -11.64 -15.91
CA CYS A 484 5.86 -10.45 -15.68
C CYS A 484 5.09 -9.16 -16.00
N ASP A 485 4.35 -9.12 -17.11
CA ASP A 485 3.57 -7.94 -17.48
C ASP A 485 2.37 -7.71 -16.56
N LEU A 486 1.68 -8.77 -16.12
CA LEU A 486 0.65 -8.68 -15.09
C LEU A 486 1.21 -8.21 -13.75
N ASN A 487 2.40 -8.68 -13.36
CA ASN A 487 3.07 -8.22 -12.15
C ASN A 487 3.44 -6.74 -12.24
N LYS A 488 4.00 -6.29 -13.38
CA LYS A 488 4.26 -4.86 -13.63
C LYS A 488 2.99 -4.03 -13.52
N GLN A 489 1.88 -4.49 -14.11
CA GLN A 489 0.59 -3.81 -14.02
C GLN A 489 0.08 -3.74 -12.57
N ALA A 490 0.22 -4.82 -11.81
CA ALA A 490 -0.14 -4.84 -10.40
C ALA A 490 0.71 -3.86 -9.58
N ASP A 491 2.00 -3.74 -9.87
CA ASP A 491 2.89 -2.79 -9.20
C ASP A 491 2.58 -1.34 -9.57
N LEU A 492 2.23 -1.06 -10.84
CA LEU A 492 1.73 0.25 -11.26
C LEU A 492 0.44 0.62 -10.51
N TRP A 493 -0.51 -0.31 -10.36
CA TRP A 493 -1.73 -0.04 -9.58
C TRP A 493 -1.46 0.19 -8.09
N LYS A 494 -0.49 -0.51 -7.50
CA LYS A 494 -0.07 -0.23 -6.12
C LYS A 494 0.50 1.18 -6.01
N GLN A 495 1.35 1.59 -6.95
CA GLN A 495 1.91 2.95 -6.99
C GLN A 495 0.80 3.99 -7.17
N GLU A 496 -0.10 3.81 -8.14
CA GLU A 496 -1.25 4.71 -8.34
C GLU A 496 -2.12 4.85 -7.09
N ARG A 497 -2.37 3.75 -6.37
CA ARG A 497 -3.11 3.80 -5.10
C ARG A 497 -2.37 4.60 -4.04
N VAL A 498 -1.06 4.39 -3.87
CA VAL A 498 -0.25 5.14 -2.90
C VAL A 498 -0.22 6.64 -3.27
N GLU A 499 -0.10 6.95 -4.55
CA GLU A 499 -0.15 8.34 -5.04
C GLU A 499 -1.53 8.97 -4.83
N ALA A 500 -2.61 8.24 -5.10
CA ALA A 500 -3.97 8.70 -4.88
C ALA A 500 -4.20 8.99 -3.38
N GLU A 501 -3.78 8.10 -2.48
CA GLU A 501 -3.83 8.34 -1.04
C GLU A 501 -3.01 9.56 -0.62
N ARG A 502 -1.85 9.79 -1.25
CA ARG A 502 -1.03 10.98 -0.99
C ARG A 502 -1.74 12.26 -1.45
N ARG A 503 -2.37 12.25 -2.63
CA ARG A 503 -3.17 13.37 -3.15
C ARG A 503 -4.36 13.66 -2.24
N ASP A 504 -5.07 12.63 -1.78
CA ASP A 504 -6.20 12.77 -0.86
C ASP A 504 -5.78 13.31 0.51
N ARG A 505 -4.65 12.86 1.05
CA ARG A 505 -4.08 13.43 2.29
C ARG A 505 -3.77 14.92 2.14
N LEU A 506 -3.16 15.33 1.03
CA LEU A 506 -2.90 16.75 0.76
C LEU A 506 -4.18 17.56 0.63
N ALA A 507 -5.18 17.05 -0.10
CA ALA A 507 -6.49 17.71 -0.23
C ALA A 507 -7.20 17.83 1.13
N ASN A 508 -7.11 16.82 1.99
CA ASN A 508 -7.66 16.85 3.34
C ASN A 508 -6.91 17.83 4.24
N GLN A 509 -5.58 17.90 4.16
CA GLN A 509 -4.79 18.90 4.87
C GLN A 509 -5.16 20.33 4.43
N GLN A 510 -5.28 20.57 3.13
CA GLN A 510 -5.72 21.88 2.61
C GLN A 510 -7.12 22.25 3.10
N ARG A 511 -8.06 21.30 3.10
CA ARG A 511 -9.40 21.50 3.68
C ARG A 511 -9.33 21.80 5.17
N ALA A 512 -8.52 21.07 5.93
CA ALA A 512 -8.33 21.30 7.36
C ALA A 512 -7.74 22.69 7.66
N VAL A 513 -6.73 23.13 6.89
CA VAL A 513 -6.14 24.47 7.03
C VAL A 513 -7.16 25.56 6.71
N ARG A 514 -7.93 25.42 5.61
CA ARG A 514 -9.00 26.37 5.26
C ARG A 514 -10.10 26.41 6.32
N ASN A 515 -10.51 25.26 6.86
CA ASN A 515 -11.52 25.22 7.91
C ASN A 515 -11.01 25.85 9.21
N ARG A 516 -9.75 25.61 9.59
CA ARG A 516 -9.13 26.25 10.76
C ARG A 516 -9.07 27.76 10.60
N SER A 517 -8.60 28.27 9.44
CA SER A 517 -8.56 29.72 9.21
C SER A 517 -9.95 30.35 9.21
N GLN A 518 -10.96 29.68 8.62
CA GLN A 518 -12.35 30.13 8.70
C GLN A 518 -12.86 30.15 10.14
N GLN A 519 -12.58 29.12 10.94
CA GLN A 519 -12.96 29.07 12.36
C GLN A 519 -12.28 30.17 13.17
N GLU A 520 -11.01 30.48 12.91
CA GLU A 520 -10.30 31.58 13.56
C GLU A 520 -10.93 32.93 13.23
N VAL A 521 -11.27 33.17 11.96
CA VAL A 521 -11.99 34.39 11.54
C VAL A 521 -13.35 34.48 12.23
N LEU A 522 -14.12 33.39 12.28
CA LEU A 522 -15.42 33.38 12.97
C LEU A 522 -15.26 33.65 14.47
N ARG A 523 -14.26 33.05 15.12
CA ARG A 523 -13.95 33.33 16.54
C ARG A 523 -13.59 34.79 16.76
N GLN A 524 -12.81 35.38 15.85
CA GLN A 524 -12.48 36.79 15.94
C GLN A 524 -13.73 37.67 15.78
N GLN A 525 -14.61 37.36 14.81
CA GLN A 525 -15.87 38.07 14.64
C GLN A 525 -16.78 37.96 15.87
N MET A 526 -16.84 36.81 16.54
CA MET A 526 -17.59 36.65 17.78
C MET A 526 -17.00 37.53 18.89
N ARG A 527 -15.68 37.52 19.08
CA ARG A 527 -15.01 38.40 20.05
C ARG A 527 -15.23 39.87 19.75
N ASP A 528 -15.10 40.28 18.48
CA ASP A 528 -15.33 41.65 18.06
C ASP A 528 -16.78 42.06 18.30
N ARG A 529 -17.73 41.15 18.08
CA ARG A 529 -19.16 41.37 18.38
C ARG A 529 -19.41 41.50 19.88
N GLU A 530 -18.82 40.62 20.70
CA GLU A 530 -18.88 40.70 22.16
C GLU A 530 -18.30 42.03 22.66
N GLN A 531 -17.13 42.42 22.15
CA GLN A 531 -16.51 43.70 22.46
C GLN A 531 -17.40 44.88 22.05
N ARG A 532 -18.00 44.85 20.85
CA ARG A 532 -18.96 45.88 20.44
C ARG A 532 -20.21 45.91 21.31
N SER A 533 -20.71 44.77 21.78
CA SER A 533 -21.84 44.73 22.71
C SER A 533 -21.48 45.20 24.12
N LEU A 534 -20.20 45.15 24.49
CA LEU A 534 -19.69 45.68 25.76
C LEU A 534 -19.31 47.16 25.66
N GLN A 535 -19.20 47.72 24.44
CA GLN A 535 -19.03 49.16 24.26
C GLN A 535 -20.35 49.86 24.62
N ALA A 536 -20.25 50.94 25.39
CA ALA A 536 -21.43 51.72 25.76
C ALA A 536 -22.13 52.28 24.52
N ASP A 537 -23.45 52.24 24.50
CA ASP A 537 -24.29 52.68 23.37
C ASP A 537 -24.19 54.19 23.07
N GLN A 538 -23.61 54.98 23.99
CA GLN A 538 -23.42 56.41 23.76
C GLN A 538 -22.40 56.65 22.66
N THR A 539 -22.87 57.28 21.59
CA THR A 539 -21.98 57.72 20.52
C THR A 539 -21.04 58.81 21.03
N THR A 540 -19.85 58.91 20.43
CA THR A 540 -18.86 59.94 20.81
C THR A 540 -19.42 61.35 20.70
N LEU A 541 -20.34 61.60 19.76
CA LEU A 541 -21.05 62.86 19.60
C LEU A 541 -22.04 63.12 20.74
N GLU A 542 -22.80 62.12 21.17
CA GLU A 542 -23.72 62.26 22.32
C GLU A 542 -22.96 62.49 23.63
N MET A 543 -21.80 61.84 23.83
CA MET A 543 -20.92 62.17 24.97
C MET A 543 -20.44 63.61 24.91
N GLN A 544 -20.08 64.12 23.73
CA GLN A 544 -19.63 65.51 23.56
C GLN A 544 -20.76 66.51 23.81
N LEU A 545 -21.95 66.26 23.27
CA LEU A 545 -23.12 67.12 23.48
C LEU A 545 -23.57 67.11 24.94
N ASN A 546 -23.50 65.96 25.60
CA ASN A 546 -23.86 65.81 27.00
C ASN A 546 -22.70 66.06 27.97
N ALA A 547 -21.52 66.48 27.50
CA ALA A 547 -20.31 66.56 28.31
C ALA A 547 -20.49 67.45 29.56
N GLN A 548 -21.10 68.62 29.39
CA GLN A 548 -21.35 69.55 30.50
C GLN A 548 -22.40 69.01 31.49
N LEU A 549 -23.39 68.25 31.01
CA LEU A 549 -24.39 67.62 31.86
C LEU A 549 -23.78 66.44 32.63
N LEU A 550 -22.98 65.61 31.96
CA LEU A 550 -22.25 64.50 32.57
C LEU A 550 -21.25 64.99 33.62
N GLU A 551 -20.55 66.10 33.36
CA GLU A 551 -19.64 66.73 34.32
C GLU A 551 -20.40 67.25 35.56
N LYS A 552 -21.55 67.89 35.37
CA LYS A 552 -22.42 68.30 36.48
C LYS A 552 -22.97 67.11 37.26
N ILE A 553 -23.43 66.06 36.58
CA ILE A 553 -23.87 64.81 37.24
C ILE A 553 -22.71 64.19 37.99
N HIS A 554 -21.49 64.18 37.44
CA HIS A 554 -20.32 63.63 38.12
C HIS A 554 -19.99 64.44 39.38
N GLN A 555 -19.98 65.77 39.31
CA GLN A 555 -19.79 66.64 40.47
C GLN A 555 -20.91 66.47 41.52
N GLN A 556 -22.16 66.31 41.08
CA GLN A 556 -23.31 66.04 41.96
C GLN A 556 -23.24 64.63 42.57
N THR A 557 -22.76 63.64 41.84
CA THR A 557 -22.61 62.27 42.32
C THR A 557 -21.43 62.16 43.28
N SER A 558 -20.31 62.86 43.02
CA SER A 558 -19.19 62.98 43.95
C SER A 558 -19.57 63.73 45.23
N THR A 559 -20.37 64.80 45.13
CA THR A 559 -20.88 65.50 46.32
C THR A 559 -21.88 64.64 47.09
N ALA A 560 -22.78 63.91 46.42
CA ALA A 560 -23.68 62.96 47.05
C ALA A 560 -22.94 61.76 47.68
N GLN A 561 -21.89 61.24 47.04
CA GLN A 561 -21.01 60.21 47.62
C GLN A 561 -20.24 60.73 48.83
N ASN A 562 -19.75 61.97 48.79
CA ASN A 562 -19.07 62.60 49.93
C ASN A 562 -20.04 62.87 51.09
N GLN A 563 -21.28 63.26 50.80
CA GLN A 563 -22.34 63.39 51.81
C GLN A 563 -22.75 62.02 52.39
N ALA A 564 -22.90 60.99 51.56
CA ALA A 564 -23.19 59.63 52.02
C ALA A 564 -22.03 59.07 52.88
N ALA A 565 -20.78 59.30 52.48
CA ALA A 565 -19.60 58.97 53.28
C ALA A 565 -19.58 59.75 54.61
N GLY A 566 -19.98 61.02 54.58
CA GLY A 566 -20.18 61.85 55.77
C GLY A 566 -21.24 61.28 56.73
N VAL A 567 -22.42 60.92 56.22
CA VAL A 567 -23.51 60.31 57.01
C VAL A 567 -23.10 58.94 57.55
N ILE A 568 -22.38 58.13 56.79
CA ILE A 568 -21.83 56.84 57.26
C ILE A 568 -20.80 57.08 58.38
N SER A 569 -19.96 58.10 58.27
CA SER A 569 -19.01 58.45 59.33
C SER A 569 -19.70 59.01 60.59
N GLU A 570 -20.75 59.81 60.45
CA GLU A 570 -21.56 60.31 61.56
C GLU A 570 -22.37 59.20 62.25
N THR A 571 -22.95 58.27 61.48
CA THR A 571 -23.65 57.11 62.05
C THR A 571 -22.67 56.18 62.75
N GLN A 572 -21.48 55.95 62.22
CA GLN A 572 -20.43 55.20 62.93
C GLN A 572 -19.96 55.92 64.22
N SER A 573 -19.81 57.24 64.21
CA SER A 573 -19.48 58.01 65.41
C SER A 573 -20.61 57.97 66.46
N ARG A 574 -21.87 58.15 66.06
CA ARG A 574 -23.02 58.03 66.96
C ARG A 574 -23.19 56.61 67.51
N SER A 575 -22.96 55.57 66.70
CA SER A 575 -22.95 54.20 67.20
C SER A 575 -21.87 53.97 68.25
N ARG A 576 -20.68 54.57 68.07
CA ARG A 576 -19.60 54.52 69.07
C ARG A 576 -19.96 55.27 70.36
N GLU A 577 -20.62 56.43 70.25
CA GLU A 577 -21.12 57.19 71.41
C GLU A 577 -22.21 56.44 72.18
N VAL A 578 -23.16 55.81 71.47
CA VAL A 578 -24.21 54.99 72.11
C VAL A 578 -23.63 53.74 72.77
N SER A 579 -22.63 53.10 72.16
CA SER A 579 -21.90 51.98 72.79
C SER A 579 -21.12 52.42 74.03
N ALA A 580 -20.61 53.66 74.08
CA ALA A 580 -19.91 54.22 75.23
C ALA A 580 -20.84 54.64 76.38
N LEU A 581 -22.11 54.95 76.11
CA LEU A 581 -23.13 55.27 77.12
C LEU A 581 -23.81 54.04 77.74
N LEU A 582 -23.62 52.85 77.14
CA LEU A 582 -24.14 51.56 77.61
C LEU A 582 -23.09 50.72 78.37
N SER A 583 -21.91 51.28 78.61
CA SER A 583 -20.87 50.75 79.52
C SER A 583 -20.79 51.64 80.75
#